data_AF-A0A523LUR7-F1
#
_entry.id   AF-A0A523LUR7-F1
#
_cell.length_a   1.000
_cell.length_b   1.000
_cell.length_c   1.000
_cell.angle_alpha   90.00
_cell.angle_beta   90.00
_cell.angle_gamma   90.00
#
_symmetry.space_group_name_H-M   'P 1'
#
loop_
_entity.id
_entity.type
_entity.pdbx_description
1 polymer ?
#
loop_
_entity_poly.entity_id
_entity_poly.type
_entity_poly.pdbx_seq_one_letter_code
_entity_poly.pdbx_strand_id
1 'polypeptide(L)' 'MVVKRGEDLLTRYGNREFSDHFFCSRCGIHCFTRINFSGTTFHNVNLRCAQDIDVASLSPQMFDGANEL' A
#
# COMPACT_ATOMS: atom_id res chain seq x y z
N MET A 1 -9.11 3.75 6.42
CA MET A 1 -9.35 3.51 4.98
C MET A 1 -10.49 2.51 4.84
N VAL A 2 -11.31 2.59 3.79
CA VAL A 2 -12.43 1.66 3.55
C VAL A 2 -12.30 1.04 2.16
N VAL A 3 -12.32 -0.29 2.09
CA VAL A 3 -12.37 -1.02 0.82
C VAL A 3 -13.81 -0.99 0.32
N LYS A 4 -14.04 -0.39 -0.86
CA LYS A 4 -15.41 -0.25 -1.40
C LYS A 4 -15.93 -1.53 -2.06
N ARG A 5 -15.04 -2.34 -2.66
CA ARG A 5 -15.36 -3.59 -3.39
C ARG A 5 -14.13 -4.52 -3.42
N GLY A 6 -14.34 -5.83 -3.57
CA GLY A 6 -13.28 -6.81 -3.82
C GLY A 6 -12.42 -7.15 -2.59
N GLU A 7 -12.96 -6.98 -1.38
CA GLU A 7 -12.27 -7.31 -0.13
C GLU A 7 -11.92 -8.81 -0.03
N ASP A 8 -12.82 -9.67 -0.52
CA ASP A 8 -12.65 -11.12 -0.64
C ASP A 8 -11.51 -11.52 -1.60
N LEU A 9 -11.06 -10.59 -2.45
CA LEU A 9 -9.98 -10.81 -3.39
C LEU A 9 -8.63 -10.30 -2.87
N LEU A 10 -8.57 -9.74 -1.66
CA LEU A 10 -7.31 -9.27 -1.09
C LEU A 10 -6.52 -10.43 -0.48
N THR A 11 -5.32 -10.66 -1.02
CA THR A 11 -4.30 -11.49 -0.40
C THR A 11 -3.40 -10.63 0.48
N ARG A 12 -3.23 -11.03 1.74
CA ARG A 12 -2.36 -10.38 2.70
C ARG A 12 -0.99 -11.07 2.74
N TYR A 13 0.07 -10.29 2.66
CA TYR A 13 1.43 -10.73 2.91
C TYR A 13 2.09 -9.78 3.92
N GLY A 14 2.69 -10.33 4.97
CA GLY A 14 3.30 -9.55 6.05
C GLY A 14 3.51 -10.42 7.30
N ASN A 15 4.63 -10.23 7.99
CA ASN A 15 5.06 -11.09 9.11
C ASN A 15 5.50 -10.30 10.36
N ARG A 16 5.06 -9.05 10.53
CA ARG A 16 5.33 -8.25 11.74
C ARG A 16 4.14 -7.37 12.05
N GLU A 17 3.95 -7.00 13.32
CA GLU A 17 2.92 -6.04 13.74
C GLU A 17 3.02 -4.68 13.03
N PHE A 18 4.17 -4.43 12.38
CA PHE A 18 4.48 -3.21 11.66
C PHE A 18 3.77 -3.06 10.31
N SER A 19 3.74 -4.07 9.43
CA SER A 19 3.24 -3.88 8.06
C SER A 19 2.49 -5.09 7.47
N ASP A 20 1.31 -4.81 6.94
CA ASP A 20 0.49 -5.74 6.16
C ASP A 20 0.35 -5.23 4.72
N HIS A 21 0.86 -5.98 3.76
CA HIS A 21 0.75 -5.66 2.32
C HIS A 21 -0.44 -6.40 1.72
N PHE A 22 -1.25 -5.69 0.93
CA PHE A 22 -2.47 -6.24 0.32
C PHE A 22 -2.38 -6.23 -1.21
N PHE A 23 -2.62 -7.38 -1.82
CA PHE A 23 -2.55 -7.61 -3.25
C PHE A 23 -3.86 -8.19 -3.77
N CYS A 24 -4.24 -7.89 -5.00
CA CYS A 24 -5.37 -8.55 -5.66
C CYS A 24 -4.99 -9.99 -6.05
N SER A 25 -5.74 -10.98 -5.57
CA SER A 25 -5.52 -12.40 -5.86
C SER A 25 -5.76 -12.77 -7.33
N ARG A 26 -6.46 -11.91 -8.11
CA ARG A 26 -6.75 -12.16 -9.52
C ARG A 26 -5.68 -11.64 -10.48
N CYS A 27 -5.15 -10.44 -10.23
CA CYS A 27 -4.21 -9.77 -11.13
C CYS A 27 -2.82 -9.54 -10.52
N GLY A 28 -2.63 -9.83 -9.23
CA GLY A 28 -1.35 -9.69 -8.53
C GLY A 28 -0.95 -8.25 -8.19
N ILE A 29 -1.75 -7.24 -8.54
CA ILE A 29 -1.43 -5.83 -8.27
C ILE A 29 -1.43 -5.57 -6.75
N HIS A 30 -0.36 -4.95 -6.25
CA HIS A 30 -0.29 -4.40 -4.90
C HIS A 30 -1.20 -3.17 -4.78
N CYS A 31 -2.23 -3.25 -3.94
CA CYS A 31 -3.23 -2.19 -3.80
C CYS A 31 -2.78 -1.17 -2.75
N PHE A 32 -2.48 -1.64 -1.54
CA PHE A 32 -2.09 -0.79 -0.42
C PHE A 32 -1.33 -1.59 0.65
N THR A 33 -0.62 -0.89 1.51
CA THR A 33 -0.03 -1.42 2.74
C THR A 33 -0.68 -0.74 3.93
N ARG A 34 -1.08 -1.52 4.94
CA ARG A 34 -1.42 -1.00 6.27
C ARG A 34 -0.17 -1.05 7.13
N ILE A 35 0.23 0.09 7.66
CA ILE A 35 1.42 0.23 8.51
C ILE A 35 0.95 0.64 9.90
N ASN A 36 1.39 -0.07 10.94
CA ASN A 36 1.23 0.35 12.32
C ASN A 36 2.58 0.84 12.82
N PHE A 37 2.68 2.12 13.14
CA PHE A 37 3.90 2.73 13.66
C PHE A 37 3.57 3.61 14.86
N SER A 38 4.23 3.34 15.99
CA SER A 38 4.08 4.11 17.23
C SER A 38 2.61 4.30 17.66
N GLY A 39 1.82 3.22 17.60
CA GLY A 39 0.40 3.23 17.97
C GLY A 39 -0.54 3.89 16.95
N THR A 40 -0.01 4.38 15.82
CA THR A 40 -0.82 4.97 14.74
C THR A 40 -0.84 4.08 13.52
N THR A 41 -2.03 3.88 12.94
CA THR A 41 -2.21 3.12 11.69
C THR A 41 -2.26 4.06 10.49
N PHE A 42 -1.30 3.91 9.58
CA PHE A 42 -1.23 4.60 8.29
C PHE A 42 -1.48 3.64 7.14
N HIS A 43 -1.82 4.19 5.97
CA HIS A 43 -2.04 3.40 4.76
C HIS A 43 -1.26 4.00 3.59
N ASN A 44 -0.35 3.22 3.02
CA ASN A 44 0.33 3.57 1.79
C ASN A 44 -0.47 2.98 0.61
N VAL A 45 -0.87 3.82 -0.34
CA VAL A 45 -1.71 3.41 -1.48
C VAL A 45 -0.88 3.46 -2.76
N ASN A 46 -1.05 2.46 -3.62
CA ASN A 46 -0.45 2.47 -4.95
C ASN A 46 -1.17 3.50 -5.84
N LEU A 47 -0.53 4.65 -6.09
CA LEU A 47 -1.11 5.73 -6.90
C LEU A 47 -1.39 5.32 -8.34
N ARG A 48 -0.76 4.25 -8.85
CA ARG A 48 -1.06 3.71 -10.19
C ARG A 48 -2.45 3.06 -10.28
N CYS A 49 -3.07 2.76 -9.15
CA CYS A 49 -4.45 2.27 -9.07
C CYS A 49 -5.49 3.41 -8.98
N ALA A 50 -5.05 4.66 -8.81
CA ALA A 50 -5.95 5.81 -8.74
C ALA A 50 -6.30 6.29 -10.14
N GLN A 51 -7.59 6.49 -10.40
CA GLN A 51 -8.10 6.84 -11.74
C GLN A 51 -7.72 8.26 -12.17
N ASP A 52 -7.70 9.20 -11.23
CA ASP A 52 -7.57 10.63 -11.52
C ASP A 52 -6.16 11.18 -11.22
N ILE A 53 -5.15 10.31 -11.19
CA ILE A 53 -3.76 10.69 -10.89
C ILE A 53 -2.86 10.32 -12.07
N ASP A 54 -2.26 11.34 -12.70
CA ASP A 54 -1.15 11.13 -13.61
C ASP A 54 0.15 10.91 -12.84
N VAL A 55 0.46 9.65 -12.56
CA VAL A 55 1.69 9.26 -11.85
C VAL A 55 2.95 9.71 -12.59
N ALA A 56 2.92 9.84 -13.93
CA ALA A 56 4.09 10.24 -14.70
C ALA A 56 4.44 11.73 -14.51
N SER A 57 3.48 12.54 -14.08
CA SER A 57 3.69 13.97 -13.78
C SER A 57 4.27 14.22 -12.38
N LEU A 58 4.30 13.21 -11.51
CA LEU A 58 4.75 13.35 -10.12
C LEU A 58 6.29 13.32 -10.03
N SER A 59 6.84 14.09 -9.09
CA SER A 59 8.25 14.06 -8.72
C SER A 59 8.38 13.44 -7.32
N PRO A 60 8.45 12.11 -7.19
CA PRO A 60 8.50 11.45 -5.89
C PRO A 60 9.83 11.73 -5.19
N GLN A 61 9.77 11.90 -3.87
CA GLN A 61 10.96 11.80 -3.04
C GLN A 61 11.35 10.32 -2.92
N MET A 62 12.61 10.02 -3.21
CA MET A 62 13.15 8.68 -3.01
C MET A 62 13.32 8.42 -1.53
N PHE A 63 12.86 7.27 -1.06
CA PHE A 63 13.02 6.82 0.31
C PHE A 63 14.14 5.78 0.40
N ASP A 64 15.10 6.01 1.29
CA ASP A 64 16.19 5.08 1.54
C ASP A 64 15.85 4.12 2.69
N GLY A 65 15.28 2.98 2.32
CA GLY A 65 14.92 1.96 3.30
C GLY A 65 16.11 1.29 4.01
N ALA A 66 17.36 1.53 3.61
CA ALA A 66 18.53 0.98 4.30
C ALA A 66 19.00 1.88 5.46
N ASN A 67 18.81 3.20 5.37
CA ASN A 67 19.31 4.17 6.35
C ASN A 67 18.21 4.95 7.08
N GLU A 68 16.96 4.96 6.58
CA GLU A 68 15.83 5.71 7.16
C GLU A 68 14.76 4.84 7.84
N LEU A 69 15.03 3.54 8.05
CA LEU A 69 14.15 2.58 8.75
C LEU A 69 14.75 2.02 10.04
#